data_AF-A0A2D4KID6-F1
#
_entry.id   AF-A0A2D4KID6-F1
#
_cell.length_a   1.000
_cell.length_b   1.000
_cell.length_c   1.000
_cell.angle_alpha   90.00
_cell.angle_beta   90.00
_cell.angle_gamma   90.00
#
_symmetry.space_group_name_H-M   'P 1'
#
loop_
_entity.id
_entity.type
_entity.pdbx_description
1 polymer ?
#
loop_
_entity_poly.entity_id
_entity_poly.type
_entity_poly.pdbx_seq_one_letter_code
_entity_poly.pdbx_strand_id
1 'polypeptide(L)'
;WIIHSFEAGRVLKEEDFEVRGDVINGRNHQGPKRARESPVGKLFQGLEICCYGPFTDMLPEQLEWIVELCGASLVKELHLFTNATNSTAVIVVQPDAWTEETVCQEFPLQCSIAVVSCEWVLDSVSCYQCQPFNDYTIPQVLSPMSK
;
A
#
# COMPACT_ATOMS: atom_id res chain seq x y z
N TRP A 1 -3.99 -23.68 -14.36
CA TRP A 1 -3.71 -23.27 -15.75
C TRP A 1 -2.68 -24.18 -16.41
N ILE A 2 -1.40 -24.14 -16.01
CA ILE A 2 -0.32 -24.91 -16.67
C ILE A 2 -0.66 -26.40 -16.86
N ILE A 3 -1.03 -27.10 -15.79
CA ILE A 3 -1.37 -28.54 -15.83
C ILE A 3 -2.46 -28.81 -16.88
N HIS A 4 -3.58 -28.09 -16.82
CA HIS A 4 -4.69 -28.28 -17.76
C HIS A 4 -4.35 -27.89 -19.21
N SER A 5 -3.48 -26.90 -19.42
CA SER A 5 -2.98 -26.57 -20.75
C SER A 5 -2.13 -27.70 -21.34
N PHE A 6 -1.30 -28.36 -20.51
CA PHE A 6 -0.56 -29.55 -20.93
C PHE A 6 -1.50 -30.73 -21.25
N GLU A 7 -2.47 -31.01 -20.38
CA GLU A 7 -3.47 -32.08 -20.59
C GLU A 7 -4.30 -31.86 -21.86
N ALA A 8 -4.66 -30.62 -22.16
CA ALA A 8 -5.43 -30.26 -23.35
C ALA A 8 -4.59 -30.19 -24.64
N GLY A 9 -3.26 -30.28 -24.55
CA GLY A 9 -2.35 -30.14 -25.70
C GLY A 9 -2.36 -28.75 -26.36
N ARG A 10 -2.87 -27.72 -25.67
CA ARG A 10 -2.94 -26.33 -26.15
C ARG A 10 -3.01 -25.35 -24.99
N VAL A 11 -2.61 -24.10 -25.23
CA VAL A 11 -2.75 -23.02 -24.24
C VAL A 11 -4.23 -22.73 -24.03
N LEU A 12 -4.71 -22.90 -22.79
CA LEU A 12 -6.05 -22.53 -22.36
C LEU A 12 -6.10 -21.04 -22.00
N LYS A 13 -7.31 -20.47 -21.98
CA LYS A 13 -7.53 -19.08 -21.60
C LYS A 13 -7.14 -18.84 -20.14
N GLU A 14 -6.40 -17.77 -19.88
CA GLU A 14 -5.93 -17.40 -18.54
C GLU A 14 -7.10 -17.03 -17.63
N GLU A 15 -8.16 -16.40 -18.15
CA GLU A 15 -9.29 -15.91 -17.36
C GLU A 15 -10.06 -17.03 -16.65
N ASP A 16 -10.07 -18.24 -17.23
CA ASP A 16 -10.72 -19.41 -16.64
C ASP A 16 -9.98 -19.91 -15.37
N PHE A 17 -8.71 -19.51 -15.21
CA PHE A 17 -7.83 -19.91 -14.11
C PHE A 17 -7.28 -18.72 -13.31
N GLU A 18 -7.78 -17.51 -13.57
CA GLU A 18 -7.36 -16.28 -12.89
C GLU A 18 -7.59 -16.40 -11.37
N VAL A 19 -6.61 -15.97 -10.60
CA VAL A 19 -6.69 -16.00 -9.13
C VAL A 19 -7.84 -15.09 -8.67
N ARG A 20 -8.72 -15.65 -7.83
CA ARG A 20 -9.95 -14.97 -7.40
C ARG A 20 -9.83 -14.30 -6.03
N GLY A 21 -8.83 -14.68 -5.24
CA GLY A 21 -8.51 -14.00 -4.00
C GLY A 21 -7.43 -14.73 -3.22
N ASP A 22 -7.27 -14.33 -1.96
CA ASP A 22 -6.23 -14.85 -1.07
C ASP A 22 -6.80 -15.23 0.31
N VAL A 23 -5.90 -15.66 1.20
CA VAL A 23 -6.27 -16.16 2.54
C VAL A 23 -6.55 -15.06 3.57
N ILE A 24 -6.15 -13.82 3.29
CA ILE A 24 -6.27 -12.65 4.17
C ILE A 24 -7.49 -11.82 3.78
N ASN A 25 -7.56 -11.39 2.52
CA ASN A 25 -8.55 -10.47 1.98
C ASN A 25 -9.80 -11.16 1.44
N GLY A 26 -9.86 -12.49 1.52
CA GLY A 26 -11.00 -13.31 1.19
C GLY A 26 -10.86 -14.10 -0.11
N ARG A 27 -11.51 -15.26 -0.18
CA ARG A 27 -11.27 -16.25 -1.25
C ARG A 27 -11.79 -15.87 -2.63
N ASN A 28 -12.50 -14.75 -2.78
CA ASN A 28 -13.18 -14.38 -4.01
C ASN A 28 -13.33 -12.87 -4.21
N HIS A 29 -12.39 -12.05 -3.72
CA HIS A 29 -12.46 -10.60 -3.90
C HIS A 29 -12.27 -10.15 -5.35
N GLN A 30 -11.72 -10.96 -6.27
CA GLN A 30 -11.52 -10.62 -7.69
C GLN A 30 -10.55 -9.45 -7.94
N GLY A 31 -9.58 -9.28 -7.05
CA GLY A 31 -8.59 -8.19 -7.11
C GLY A 31 -7.74 -8.18 -8.39
N PRO A 32 -7.11 -9.30 -8.79
CA PRO A 32 -6.33 -9.37 -10.03
C PRO A 32 -7.15 -8.99 -11.27
N LYS A 33 -8.39 -9.48 -11.35
CA LYS A 33 -9.34 -9.13 -12.41
C LYS A 33 -9.62 -7.63 -12.42
N ARG A 34 -9.93 -7.02 -11.26
CA ARG A 34 -10.13 -5.57 -11.15
C ARG A 34 -8.91 -4.78 -11.61
N ALA A 35 -7.71 -5.19 -11.21
CA ALA A 35 -6.47 -4.55 -11.62
C ALA A 35 -6.29 -4.55 -13.15
N ARG A 36 -6.54 -5.69 -13.79
CA ARG A 36 -6.44 -5.86 -15.24
C ARG A 36 -7.51 -5.08 -16.01
N GLU A 37 -8.71 -4.98 -15.47
CA GLU A 37 -9.88 -4.36 -16.12
C GLU A 37 -10.08 -2.88 -15.76
N SER A 38 -9.30 -2.34 -14.83
CA SER A 38 -9.51 -0.99 -14.32
C SER A 38 -9.43 0.05 -15.44
N PRO A 39 -10.47 0.91 -15.62
CA PRO A 39 -10.42 2.02 -16.55
C PRO A 39 -9.44 3.10 -16.07
N VAL A 40 -9.34 4.20 -16.84
CA VAL A 40 -8.40 5.30 -16.61
C VAL A 40 -8.49 5.85 -15.18
N GLY A 41 -7.49 5.50 -14.38
CA GLY A 41 -7.30 5.95 -13.01
C GLY A 41 -6.60 4.85 -12.21
N LYS A 42 -5.44 5.13 -11.64
CA LYS A 42 -4.69 4.12 -10.87
C LYS A 42 -5.14 4.13 -9.40
N LEU A 43 -4.97 2.98 -8.73
CA LEU A 43 -5.43 2.70 -7.36
C LEU A 43 -5.12 3.81 -6.34
N PHE A 44 -3.92 4.39 -6.39
CA PHE A 44 -3.42 5.41 -5.46
C PHE A 44 -3.23 6.77 -6.14
N GLN A 45 -3.92 7.01 -7.25
CA GLN A 45 -3.84 8.31 -7.92
C GLN A 45 -4.30 9.44 -6.99
N GLY A 46 -3.51 10.51 -6.93
CA GLY A 46 -3.76 11.65 -6.04
C GLY A 46 -3.27 11.44 -4.61
N LEU A 47 -2.52 10.38 -4.33
CA LEU A 47 -1.82 10.17 -3.07
C LEU A 47 -0.34 10.47 -3.22
N GLU A 48 0.23 11.18 -2.24
CA GLU A 48 1.67 11.23 -2.00
C GLU A 48 1.99 10.22 -0.90
N ILE A 49 2.87 9.26 -1.16
CA ILE A 49 3.16 8.16 -0.23
C ILE A 49 4.64 8.14 0.12
N CYS A 50 4.94 8.11 1.42
CA CYS A 50 6.28 7.85 1.95
C CYS A 50 6.30 6.51 2.68
N CYS A 51 7.13 5.57 2.22
CA CYS A 51 7.41 4.32 2.94
C CYS A 51 8.52 4.58 3.95
N TYR A 52 8.15 4.67 5.23
CA TYR A 52 8.98 5.27 6.25
C TYR A 52 9.44 4.25 7.31
N GLY A 53 10.75 4.20 7.51
CA GLY A 53 11.39 3.36 8.52
C GLY A 53 11.73 1.95 8.03
N PRO A 54 12.03 1.03 8.96
CA PRO A 54 12.34 -0.35 8.65
C PRO A 54 11.08 -1.12 8.23
N PHE A 55 11.30 -2.12 7.37
CA PHE A 55 10.31 -3.12 6.97
C PHE A 55 10.96 -4.50 7.10
N THR A 56 10.16 -5.52 7.45
CA THR A 56 10.58 -6.93 7.42
C THR A 56 9.95 -7.64 6.23
N ASP A 57 10.55 -8.76 5.81
CA ASP A 57 10.05 -9.65 4.75
C ASP A 57 9.96 -9.04 3.33
N MET A 58 10.02 -7.71 3.22
CA MET A 58 10.05 -6.94 1.98
C MET A 58 11.05 -5.80 2.11
N LEU A 59 11.85 -5.57 1.06
CA LEU A 59 12.72 -4.41 1.00
C LEU A 59 11.88 -3.14 0.81
N PRO A 60 12.22 -2.01 1.46
CA PRO A 60 11.46 -0.76 1.31
C PRO A 60 11.25 -0.37 -0.14
N GLU A 61 12.27 -0.53 -1.00
CA GLU A 61 12.22 -0.18 -2.41
C GLU A 61 11.18 -1.00 -3.19
N GLN A 62 10.87 -2.21 -2.75
CA GLN A 62 9.83 -3.03 -3.36
C GLN A 62 8.44 -2.49 -3.03
N LEU A 63 8.21 -2.07 -1.78
CA LEU A 63 6.95 -1.45 -1.36
C LEU A 63 6.73 -0.11 -2.06
N GLU A 64 7.79 0.70 -2.14
CA GLU A 64 7.81 1.95 -2.90
C GLU A 64 7.45 1.72 -4.38
N TRP A 65 8.01 0.69 -5.00
CA TRP A 65 7.72 0.37 -6.39
C TRP A 65 6.26 -0.07 -6.57
N ILE A 66 5.70 -0.82 -5.64
CA ILE A 66 4.27 -1.22 -5.65
C ILE A 66 3.37 0.01 -5.66
N VAL A 67 3.61 0.98 -4.77
CA VAL A 67 2.75 2.17 -4.67
C VAL A 67 2.88 3.08 -5.91
N GLU A 68 4.07 3.19 -6.49
CA GLU A 68 4.30 3.95 -7.73
C GLU A 68 3.62 3.30 -8.94
N LEU A 69 3.70 1.96 -9.07
CA LEU A 69 2.96 1.22 -10.10
C LEU A 69 1.45 1.41 -9.96
N CYS A 70 0.97 1.51 -8.71
CA CYS A 70 -0.41 1.83 -8.35
C CYS A 70 -0.75 3.33 -8.45
N GLY A 71 0.18 4.18 -8.91
CA GLY A 71 -0.09 5.57 -9.31
C GLY A 71 0.03 6.62 -8.23
N ALA A 72 0.60 6.28 -7.08
CA ALA A 72 0.99 7.27 -6.09
C ALA A 72 2.19 8.10 -6.56
N SER A 73 2.32 9.31 -6.04
CA SER A 73 3.56 10.07 -6.06
C SER A 73 4.43 9.62 -4.88
N LEU A 74 5.55 8.97 -5.19
CA LEU A 74 6.48 8.50 -4.16
C LEU A 74 7.24 9.68 -3.53
N VAL A 75 7.28 9.72 -2.20
CA VAL A 75 7.98 10.73 -1.40
C VAL A 75 9.06 10.02 -0.57
N LYS A 76 10.33 10.37 -0.80
CA LYS A 76 11.49 9.73 -0.15
C LYS A 76 11.74 10.21 1.28
N GLU A 77 11.41 11.46 1.55
CA GLU A 77 11.66 12.09 2.85
C GLU A 77 10.46 12.94 3.26
N LEU A 78 10.10 12.91 4.54
CA LEU A 78 8.86 13.54 5.05
C LEU A 78 8.75 15.04 4.72
N HIS A 79 9.86 15.77 4.67
CA HIS A 79 9.85 17.20 4.37
C HIS A 79 9.59 17.53 2.89
N LEU A 80 9.58 16.51 2.01
CA LEU A 80 9.35 16.66 0.57
C LEU A 80 7.88 16.52 0.19
N PHE A 81 6.97 16.24 1.14
CA PHE A 81 5.53 16.31 0.87
C PHE A 81 5.15 17.70 0.36
N THR A 82 4.52 17.75 -0.80
CA THR A 82 4.14 19.02 -1.43
C THR A 82 2.91 19.64 -0.77
N ASN A 83 2.10 18.83 -0.08
CA ASN A 83 0.81 19.22 0.51
C ASN A 83 -0.08 19.97 -0.49
N ALA A 84 -0.03 19.56 -1.77
CA ALA A 84 -0.83 20.17 -2.82
C ALA A 84 -2.33 19.98 -2.51
N THR A 85 -3.16 20.96 -2.87
CA THR A 85 -4.58 21.03 -2.49
C THR A 85 -5.43 19.85 -2.98
N ASN A 86 -4.92 19.06 -3.93
CA ASN A 86 -5.58 17.89 -4.51
C ASN A 86 -4.83 16.58 -4.24
N SER A 87 -3.87 16.59 -3.32
CA SER A 87 -3.05 15.44 -2.95
C SER A 87 -3.22 15.11 -1.47
N THR A 88 -3.35 13.82 -1.16
CA THR A 88 -3.38 13.36 0.23
C THR A 88 -2.03 12.75 0.58
N ALA A 89 -1.37 13.31 1.60
CA ALA A 89 -0.11 12.78 2.12
C ALA A 89 -0.36 11.58 3.04
N VAL A 90 0.35 10.49 2.78
CA VAL A 90 0.28 9.23 3.53
C VAL A 90 1.69 8.77 3.89
N ILE A 91 1.90 8.47 5.16
CA ILE A 91 3.11 7.81 5.65
C ILE A 91 2.74 6.35 5.94
N VAL A 92 3.48 5.44 5.32
CA VAL A 92 3.32 4.00 5.50
C VAL A 92 4.46 3.51 6.35
N VAL A 93 4.15 2.80 7.44
CA VAL A 93 5.13 2.24 8.38
C VAL A 93 4.83 0.77 8.66
N GLN A 94 5.81 0.00 9.13
CA GLN A 94 5.58 -1.32 9.70
C GLN A 94 5.97 -1.31 11.19
N PRO A 95 5.02 -1.12 12.12
CA PRO A 95 5.34 -0.92 13.55
C PRO A 95 6.20 -2.03 14.15
N ASP A 96 5.92 -3.29 13.79
CA ASP A 96 6.61 -4.46 14.36
C ASP A 96 8.06 -4.60 13.89
N ALA A 97 8.46 -3.86 12.85
CA ALA A 97 9.85 -3.82 12.38
C ALA A 97 10.76 -2.90 13.21
N TRP A 98 10.18 -2.06 14.08
CA TRP A 98 10.92 -1.15 14.95
C TRP A 98 11.36 -1.87 16.23
N THR A 99 12.61 -1.68 16.63
CA THR A 99 13.12 -2.15 17.93
C THR A 99 12.91 -1.07 18.99
N GLU A 100 12.82 -1.43 20.28
CA GLU A 100 12.57 -0.47 21.39
C GLU A 100 13.53 0.73 21.43
N GLU A 101 14.74 0.61 20.88
CA GLU A 101 15.73 1.68 20.76
C GLU A 101 15.44 2.69 19.63
N THR A 102 14.51 2.38 18.74
CA THR A 102 14.13 3.19 17.57
C THR A 102 12.70 3.72 17.62
N VAL A 103 11.92 3.40 18.66
CA VAL A 103 10.49 3.72 18.71
C VAL A 103 10.24 5.21 18.91
N CYS A 104 9.31 5.71 18.08
CA CYS A 104 8.68 7.03 18.09
C CYS A 104 9.53 8.19 17.58
N GLN A 105 9.67 8.27 16.25
CA GLN A 105 9.90 9.58 15.64
C GLN A 105 8.58 10.36 15.68
N GLU A 106 8.60 11.47 16.41
CA GLU A 106 7.55 12.48 16.37
C GLU A 106 7.37 12.92 14.92
N PHE A 107 6.27 12.54 14.28
CA PHE A 107 6.00 13.01 12.93
C PHE A 107 5.68 14.51 13.01
N PRO A 108 6.27 15.35 12.14
CA PRO A 108 5.92 16.77 12.11
C PRO A 108 4.42 16.92 11.86
N LEU A 109 3.66 17.28 12.90
CA LEU A 109 2.20 17.46 12.93
C LEU A 109 1.70 18.62 12.06
N GLN A 110 2.51 19.12 11.13
CA GLN A 110 2.22 20.35 10.39
C GLN A 110 1.20 20.17 9.26
N CYS A 111 0.70 18.96 8.99
CA CYS A 111 -0.38 18.71 8.02
C CYS A 111 -1.24 17.49 8.39
N SER A 112 -2.44 17.40 7.81
CA SER A 112 -3.36 16.25 7.88
C SER A 112 -2.80 15.02 7.16
N ILE A 113 -1.66 14.51 7.63
CA ILE A 113 -0.96 13.35 7.07
C ILE A 113 -1.52 12.09 7.73
N ALA A 114 -2.00 11.15 6.92
CA ALA A 114 -2.41 9.84 7.42
C ALA A 114 -1.16 8.99 7.69
N VAL A 115 -1.02 8.45 8.92
CA VAL A 115 0.03 7.47 9.23
C VAL A 115 -0.63 6.12 9.37
N VAL A 116 -0.28 5.20 8.48
CA VAL A 116 -0.93 3.89 8.37
C VAL A 116 0.10 2.77 8.34
N SER A 117 -0.35 1.58 8.71
CA SER A 117 0.45 0.37 8.64
C SER A 117 0.67 -0.06 7.18
N CYS A 118 1.71 -0.87 6.90
CA CYS A 118 2.00 -1.37 5.56
C CYS A 118 0.90 -2.27 5.00
N GLU A 119 0.11 -2.91 5.87
CA GLU A 119 -1.06 -3.71 5.51
C GLU A 119 -2.09 -2.89 4.73
N TRP A 120 -2.20 -1.57 4.96
CA TRP A 120 -3.07 -0.72 4.16
C TRP A 120 -2.73 -0.77 2.67
N VAL A 121 -1.44 -0.74 2.34
CA VAL A 121 -0.95 -0.87 0.96
C VAL A 121 -1.26 -2.27 0.44
N LEU A 122 -0.90 -3.30 1.21
CA LEU A 122 -1.02 -4.71 0.79
C LEU A 122 -2.46 -5.12 0.54
N ASP A 123 -3.38 -4.76 1.44
CA ASP A 123 -4.81 -5.09 1.32
C ASP A 123 -5.47 -4.26 0.22
N SER A 124 -5.08 -2.99 0.07
CA SER A 124 -5.56 -2.15 -1.04
C SER A 124 -5.15 -2.72 -2.39
N VAL A 125 -3.91 -3.20 -2.51
CA VAL A 125 -3.37 -3.79 -3.75
C VAL A 125 -3.95 -5.18 -4.00
N SER A 126 -4.04 -6.04 -2.99
CA SER A 126 -4.66 -7.37 -3.11
C SER A 126 -6.09 -7.26 -3.63
N CYS A 127 -6.88 -6.35 -3.05
CA CYS A 127 -8.24 -6.11 -3.50
C CYS A 127 -8.31 -5.20 -4.73
N TYR A 128 -7.23 -4.56 -5.17
CA TYR A 128 -7.27 -3.46 -6.13
C TYR A 128 -8.41 -2.47 -5.84
N GLN A 129 -8.50 -2.04 -4.59
CA GLN A 129 -9.48 -1.10 -4.07
C GLN A 129 -8.83 -0.30 -2.94
N CYS A 130 -8.82 1.03 -3.03
CA CYS A 130 -8.19 1.85 -2.00
C CYS A 130 -8.97 1.71 -0.69
N GLN A 131 -8.35 1.09 0.32
CA GLN A 131 -8.98 0.86 1.61
C GLN A 131 -9.06 2.16 2.41
N PRO A 132 -10.07 2.31 3.29
CA PRO A 132 -10.14 3.45 4.20
C PRO A 132 -8.98 3.40 5.21
N PHE A 133 -8.38 4.56 5.51
CA PHE A 133 -7.24 4.63 6.44
C PHE A 133 -7.57 4.24 7.88
N ASN A 134 -8.83 4.41 8.31
CA ASN A 134 -9.24 4.29 9.72
C ASN A 134 -8.87 2.93 10.33
N ASP A 135 -8.97 1.86 9.55
CA ASP A 135 -8.72 0.49 10.02
C ASP A 135 -7.22 0.16 10.13
N TYR A 136 -6.36 1.02 9.59
CA TYR A 136 -4.91 0.84 9.49
C TYR A 136 -4.12 1.96 10.18
N THR A 137 -4.81 2.92 10.79
CA THR A 137 -4.18 4.11 11.37
C THR A 137 -3.31 3.73 12.57
N ILE A 138 -2.07 4.20 12.57
CA ILE A 138 -1.16 4.03 13.70
C ILE A 138 -1.34 5.22 14.66
N PRO A 139 -1.62 4.97 15.96
CA PRO A 139 -1.73 6.04 16.94
C PRO A 139 -0.43 6.83 17.04
N GLN A 140 -0.49 8.14 16.83
CA GLN A 140 0.65 9.02 17.09
C GLN A 140 0.67 9.42 18.56
N VAL A 141 1.83 9.32 19.21
CA VAL A 141 2.03 9.91 20.53
C VAL A 141 2.29 11.40 20.34
N LEU A 142 1.33 12.23 20.77
CA LEU A 142 1.48 13.68 20.84
C LEU A 142 2.55 14.04 21.87
N SER A 143 3.71 14.53 21.40
CA SER A 143 4.67 15.17 22.29
C SER A 143 4.28 16.63 22.51
N PRO A 144 4.18 17.11 23.75
CA PRO A 144 3.93 18.52 24.01
C PRO A 144 5.13 19.34 23.50
N MET A 145 4.87 20.28 22.59
CA MET A 145 5.87 21.21 22.08
C MET A 145 6.70 21.77 23.24
N SER A 146 8.01 21.48 23.23
CA SER A 146 8.96 22.18 24.09
C SER A 146 8.96 23.65 23.64
N LYS A 147 8.55 24.53 24.55
CA LYS A 147 8.46 25.99 24.36
C LYS A 147 9.82 26.63 24.16
#